data_AF-A0A7S0L7V9-F1
#
_entry.id   AF-A0A7S0L7V9-F1
#
_cell.length_a   1.000
_cell.length_b   1.000
_cell.length_c   1.000
_cell.angle_alpha   90.00
_cell.angle_beta   90.00
_cell.angle_gamma   90.00
#
_symmetry.space_group_name_H-M   'P 1'
#
loop_
_entity.id
_entity.type
_entity.pdbx_description
1 polymer ?
#
loop_
_entity_poly.entity_id
_entity_poly.type
_entity_poly.pdbx_seq_one_letter_code
_entity_poly.pdbx_strand_id
1 'polypeptide(L)'
;ILCVEDTSDWAHTPTRAVVSKADAQLRRTILVATKLDAKLAQFAMAEDLHRLLNPRDVAAAHPRLLAGPIFTSVPPLMPVDGFSFAQAIEAHEGSLTTLLSDRVGSDVYTSRIGILALR
;
A
#
# COMPACT_ATOMS: atom_id res chain seq x y z
N ILE A 1 15.54 -3.35 2.52
CA ILE A 1 15.27 -1.92 2.25
C ILE A 1 13.77 -1.74 2.31
N LEU A 2 13.28 -0.78 3.08
CA LEU A 2 11.86 -0.41 3.08
C LEU A 2 11.71 0.76 2.11
N CYS A 3 11.12 0.53 0.95
CA CYS A 3 10.94 1.55 -0.09
C CYS A 3 9.54 2.14 0.06
N VAL A 4 9.47 3.28 0.74
CA VAL A 4 8.21 3.98 1.03
C VAL A 4 7.93 5.01 -0.06
N GLU A 5 6.79 4.90 -0.73
CA GLU A 5 6.42 5.71 -1.90
C GLU A 5 5.04 6.32 -1.75
N ASP A 6 4.92 7.62 -2.02
CA ASP A 6 3.64 8.25 -2.29
C ASP A 6 3.37 8.20 -3.79
N THR A 7 2.92 7.04 -4.28
CA THR A 7 2.64 6.84 -5.70
C THR A 7 1.18 6.49 -5.99
N SER A 8 0.63 7.12 -7.02
CA SER A 8 -0.64 6.75 -7.66
C SER A 8 -0.44 6.06 -9.01
N ASP A 9 0.80 6.03 -9.51
CA ASP A 9 1.20 5.34 -10.75
C ASP A 9 2.61 4.74 -10.58
N TRP A 10 2.70 3.43 -10.75
CA TRP A 10 3.94 2.70 -10.56
C TRP A 10 4.96 2.89 -11.68
N ALA A 11 4.63 3.53 -12.80
CA ALA A 11 5.55 3.72 -13.92
C ALA A 11 6.80 4.54 -13.54
N HIS A 12 6.63 5.61 -12.75
CA HIS A 12 7.70 6.56 -12.46
C HIS A 12 7.77 6.90 -10.97
N THR A 13 8.58 6.14 -10.23
CA THR A 13 8.76 6.41 -8.80
C THR A 13 10.21 6.79 -8.47
N PRO A 14 10.47 8.06 -8.04
CA PRO A 14 11.82 8.55 -7.81
C PRO A 14 12.51 7.81 -6.64
N THR A 15 11.75 7.40 -5.62
CA THR A 15 12.29 6.61 -4.50
C THR A 15 12.81 5.27 -4.99
N ARG A 16 12.02 4.51 -5.76
CA ARG A 16 12.47 3.23 -6.32
C ARG A 16 13.65 3.40 -7.27
N ALA A 17 13.72 4.48 -8.06
CA ALA A 17 14.90 4.75 -8.89
C ALA A 17 16.20 4.87 -8.07
N VAL A 18 16.14 5.46 -6.88
CA VAL A 18 17.29 5.49 -5.95
C VAL A 18 17.55 4.11 -5.36
N VAL A 19 16.52 3.40 -4.90
CA VAL A 19 16.65 2.05 -4.31
C VAL A 19 17.24 1.06 -5.33
N SER A 20 16.85 1.15 -6.60
CA SER A 20 17.35 0.31 -7.69
C SER A 20 18.86 0.47 -7.93
N LYS A 21 19.49 1.57 -7.51
CA LYS A 21 20.96 1.71 -7.53
C LYS A 21 21.65 0.75 -6.55
N ALA A 22 20.97 0.40 -5.45
CA ALA A 22 21.47 -0.52 -4.43
C ALA A 22 20.88 -1.94 -4.56
N ASP A 23 19.68 -2.09 -5.11
CA ASP A 23 18.96 -3.36 -5.28
C ASP A 23 18.14 -3.34 -6.58
N ALA A 24 18.82 -3.46 -7.73
CA ALA A 24 18.21 -3.32 -9.06
C ALA A 24 17.05 -4.30 -9.34
N GLN A 25 17.00 -5.42 -8.63
CA GLN A 25 15.94 -6.42 -8.77
C GLN A 25 14.95 -6.46 -7.60
N LEU A 26 15.08 -5.53 -6.64
CA LEU A 26 14.21 -5.42 -5.46
C LEU A 26 14.14 -6.72 -4.63
N ARG A 27 15.22 -7.53 -4.65
CA ARG A 27 15.26 -8.87 -4.03
C ARG A 27 15.36 -8.82 -2.52
N ARG A 28 15.77 -7.68 -1.98
CA ARG A 28 15.88 -7.39 -0.55
C ARG A 28 15.12 -6.10 -0.21
N THR A 29 14.10 -5.78 -1.01
CA THR A 29 13.32 -4.55 -0.90
C THR A 29 11.83 -4.85 -0.77
N ILE A 30 11.19 -4.25 0.22
CA ILE A 30 9.74 -4.27 0.40
C ILE A 30 9.19 -2.95 -0.16
N LEU A 31 8.24 -3.02 -1.08
CA LEU A 31 7.55 -1.84 -1.60
C LEU A 31 6.36 -1.49 -0.71
N VAL A 32 6.31 -0.26 -0.23
CA VAL A 32 5.21 0.27 0.58
C VAL A 32 4.68 1.55 -0.05
N ALA A 33 3.40 1.57 -0.39
CA ALA A 33 2.69 2.76 -0.83
C ALA A 33 1.91 3.39 0.32
N THR A 34 2.17 4.66 0.62
CA THR A 34 1.47 5.40 1.70
C THR A 34 0.19 6.06 1.20
N LYS A 35 -0.55 6.73 2.09
CA LYS A 35 -1.72 7.56 1.77
C LYS A 35 -2.83 6.78 1.05
N LEU A 36 -3.08 5.54 1.47
CA LEU A 36 -4.15 4.73 0.89
C LEU A 36 -5.52 5.40 1.06
N ASP A 37 -5.75 6.05 2.19
CA ASP A 37 -6.92 6.87 2.51
C ASP A 37 -7.18 7.95 1.44
N ALA A 38 -6.15 8.73 1.12
CA ALA A 38 -6.23 9.74 0.08
C ALA A 38 -6.48 9.12 -1.29
N LYS A 39 -5.83 7.99 -1.61
CA LYS A 39 -6.00 7.29 -2.89
C LYS A 39 -7.42 6.76 -3.06
N LEU A 40 -8.00 6.16 -2.02
CA LEU A 40 -9.38 5.68 -2.04
C LEU A 40 -10.39 6.82 -2.30
N ALA A 41 -10.09 8.03 -1.79
CA ALA A 41 -10.89 9.23 -2.05
C ALA A 41 -10.63 9.86 -3.45
N GLN A 42 -9.40 9.76 -3.96
CA GLN A 42 -8.98 10.37 -5.23
C GLN A 42 -9.45 9.58 -6.45
N PHE A 43 -9.31 8.25 -6.43
CA PHE A 43 -9.72 7.43 -7.57
C PHE A 43 -11.23 7.38 -7.64
N ALA A 44 -11.82 7.76 -8.77
CA ALA A 44 -13.27 7.67 -8.97
C ALA A 44 -13.69 6.25 -9.36
N MET A 45 -12.92 5.60 -10.24
CA MET A 45 -13.24 4.29 -10.81
C MET A 45 -12.50 3.15 -10.13
N ALA A 46 -13.18 2.01 -9.96
CA ALA A 46 -12.59 0.78 -9.42
C ALA A 46 -11.40 0.27 -10.26
N GLU A 47 -11.48 0.44 -11.58
CA GLU A 47 -10.44 0.08 -12.54
C GLU A 47 -9.09 0.75 -12.21
N ASP A 48 -9.10 2.03 -11.83
CA ASP A 48 -7.88 2.75 -11.51
C ASP A 48 -7.29 2.28 -10.17
N LEU A 49 -8.16 1.94 -9.20
CA LEU A 49 -7.73 1.26 -7.98
C LEU A 49 -7.11 -0.10 -8.28
N HIS A 50 -7.69 -0.90 -9.17
CA HIS A 50 -7.10 -2.17 -9.60
C HIS A 50 -5.71 -2.00 -10.20
N ARG A 51 -5.49 -0.97 -11.04
CA ARG A 51 -4.16 -0.70 -11.62
C ARG A 51 -3.14 -0.30 -10.56
N LEU A 52 -3.53 0.54 -9.62
CA LEU A 52 -2.67 0.90 -8.48
C LEU A 52 -2.34 -0.32 -7.63
N LEU A 53 -3.35 -1.13 -7.30
CA LEU A 53 -3.21 -2.26 -6.38
C LEU A 53 -2.46 -3.40 -7.04
N ASN A 54 -2.60 -3.61 -8.35
CA ASN A 54 -1.96 -4.70 -9.08
C ASN A 54 -1.01 -4.18 -10.17
N PRO A 55 0.18 -3.67 -9.80
CA PRO A 55 1.11 -3.10 -10.77
C PRO A 55 1.83 -4.19 -11.57
N ARG A 56 1.20 -4.64 -12.64
CA ARG A 56 1.71 -5.71 -13.51
C ARG A 56 3.11 -5.40 -14.07
N ASP A 57 3.38 -4.14 -14.40
CA ASP A 57 4.67 -3.73 -14.95
C ASP A 57 5.79 -3.83 -13.91
N VAL A 58 5.50 -3.54 -12.64
CA VAL A 58 6.47 -3.72 -11.54
C VAL A 58 6.75 -5.22 -11.34
N ALA A 59 5.71 -6.05 -11.33
CA ALA A 59 5.88 -7.49 -11.20
C ALA A 59 6.67 -8.10 -12.37
N ALA A 60 6.44 -7.62 -13.60
CA ALA A 60 7.17 -8.06 -14.79
C ALA A 60 8.63 -7.61 -14.79
N ALA A 61 8.91 -6.36 -14.38
CA ALA A 61 10.27 -5.83 -14.29
C ALA A 61 11.08 -6.45 -13.14
N HIS A 62 10.41 -6.87 -12.07
CA HIS A 62 11.03 -7.38 -10.85
C HIS A 62 10.41 -8.73 -10.44
N PRO A 63 10.67 -9.82 -11.20
CA PRO A 63 10.09 -11.14 -10.93
C PRO A 63 10.56 -11.78 -9.62
N ARG A 64 11.57 -11.20 -8.98
CA ARG A 64 12.13 -11.62 -7.69
C ARG A 64 11.90 -10.58 -6.60
N LEU A 65 10.86 -9.76 -6.75
CA LEU A 65 10.42 -8.81 -5.74
C LEU A 65 10.18 -9.55 -4.41
N LEU A 66 10.80 -9.07 -3.33
CA LEU A 66 10.68 -9.71 -2.03
C LEU A 66 9.22 -9.68 -1.52
N ALA A 67 8.61 -8.50 -1.54
CA ALA A 67 7.22 -8.31 -1.14
C ALA A 67 6.65 -6.99 -1.67
N GLY A 68 5.33 -6.92 -1.71
CA GLY A 68 4.56 -5.72 -2.01
C GLY A 68 3.95 -5.67 -3.42
N PRO A 69 3.30 -4.56 -3.76
CA PRO A 69 3.14 -3.38 -2.91
C PRO A 69 2.23 -3.63 -1.70
N ILE A 70 2.68 -3.18 -0.54
CA ILE A 70 1.89 -3.08 0.70
C ILE A 70 1.37 -1.65 0.78
N PHE A 71 0.15 -1.45 1.25
CA PHE A 71 -0.49 -0.14 1.33
C PHE A 71 -0.76 0.25 2.78
N THR A 72 -0.48 1.50 3.12
CA THR A 72 -0.67 2.02 4.47
C THR A 72 -1.16 3.47 4.43
N SER A 73 -1.74 3.92 5.53
CA SER A 73 -2.16 5.32 5.75
C SER A 73 -1.65 5.76 7.12
N VAL A 74 -1.55 7.07 7.32
CA VAL A 74 -1.21 7.60 8.64
C VAL A 74 -2.41 7.35 9.55
N PRO A 75 -2.23 6.63 10.67
CA PRO A 75 -3.31 6.41 11.61
C PRO A 75 -3.74 7.76 12.23
N PRO A 76 -4.98 7.87 12.71
CA PRO A 76 -5.45 9.08 13.39
C PRO A 76 -4.49 9.47 14.53
N LEU A 77 -4.08 10.74 14.55
CA LEU A 77 -3.15 11.29 15.54
C LEU A 77 -3.72 11.31 16.97
N MET A 78 -5.04 11.21 17.08
CA MET A 78 -5.76 11.23 18.36
C MET A 78 -6.24 9.83 18.70
N PRO A 79 -5.95 9.33 19.91
CA PRO A 79 -6.63 8.14 20.42
C PRO A 79 -8.13 8.38 20.37
N VAL A 80 -8.88 7.44 19.79
CA VAL A 80 -10.33 7.40 19.96
C VAL A 80 -10.58 7.09 21.44
N ASP A 81 -11.47 7.82 22.11
CA ASP A 81 -11.73 7.63 23.54
C ASP A 81 -11.95 6.14 23.88
N GLY A 82 -11.18 5.61 24.82
CA GLY A 82 -11.24 4.20 25.22
C GLY A 82 -10.38 3.23 24.40
N PHE A 83 -9.69 3.67 23.34
CA PHE A 83 -8.77 2.84 22.55
C PHE A 83 -7.31 3.12 22.90
N SER A 84 -6.51 2.05 23.04
CA SER A 84 -5.06 2.17 22.94
C SER A 84 -4.64 2.54 21.51
N PHE A 85 -3.43 3.09 21.35
CA PHE A 85 -2.89 3.45 20.04
C PHE A 85 -2.89 2.26 19.05
N ALA A 86 -2.53 1.06 19.52
CA ALA A 86 -2.54 -0.15 18.70
C ALA A 86 -3.95 -0.51 18.21
N GLN A 87 -4.96 -0.40 19.09
CA GLN A 87 -6.34 -0.68 18.70
C GLN A 87 -6.90 0.42 17.77
N ALA A 88 -6.45 1.67 17.92
CA ALA A 88 -6.80 2.75 17.00
C ALA A 88 -6.23 2.52 15.59
N ILE A 89 -5.00 2.00 15.49
CA ILE A 89 -4.40 1.58 14.21
C ILE A 89 -5.22 0.44 13.61
N GLU A 90 -5.50 -0.62 14.38
CA GLU A 90 -6.23 -1.79 13.89
C GLU A 90 -7.64 -1.41 13.39
N ALA A 91 -8.35 -0.55 14.13
CA ALA A 91 -9.66 -0.03 13.70
C ALA A 91 -9.56 0.79 12.41
N HIS A 92 -8.52 1.62 12.27
CA HIS A 92 -8.30 2.41 11.06
C HIS A 92 -7.98 1.53 9.84
N GLU A 93 -7.07 0.58 9.99
CA GLU A 93 -6.71 -0.38 8.93
C GLU A 93 -7.90 -1.26 8.53
N GLY A 94 -8.72 -1.68 9.51
CA GLY A 94 -9.97 -2.40 9.26
C GLY A 94 -10.96 -1.56 8.45
N SER A 95 -11.12 -0.29 8.79
CA SER A 95 -11.98 0.64 8.02
C SER A 95 -11.51 0.83 6.58
N LEU A 96 -10.18 0.97 6.36
CA LEU A 96 -9.60 1.06 5.02
C LEU A 96 -9.82 -0.21 4.21
N THR A 97 -9.71 -1.36 4.87
CA THR A 97 -9.93 -2.67 4.26
C THR A 97 -11.36 -2.81 3.76
N THR A 98 -12.35 -2.50 4.61
CA THR A 98 -13.77 -2.53 4.22
C THR A 98 -14.05 -1.56 3.08
N LEU A 99 -13.58 -0.31 3.19
CA LEU A 99 -13.78 0.69 2.14
C LEU A 99 -13.13 0.26 0.82
N LEU A 100 -11.94 -0.32 0.86
CA LEU A 100 -11.27 -0.82 -0.31
C LEU A 100 -12.08 -1.95 -0.98
N SER A 101 -12.52 -2.93 -0.20
CA SER A 101 -13.32 -4.05 -0.69
C SER A 101 -14.62 -3.58 -1.34
N ASP A 102 -15.31 -2.62 -0.73
CA ASP A 102 -16.53 -2.04 -1.28
C ASP A 102 -16.27 -1.31 -2.61
N ARG A 103 -15.17 -0.56 -2.69
CA ARG A 103 -14.80 0.22 -3.88
C ARG A 103 -14.35 -0.67 -5.04
N VAL A 104 -13.67 -1.77 -4.74
CA VAL A 104 -13.12 -2.72 -5.72
C VAL A 104 -14.13 -3.83 -6.07
N GLY A 105 -15.08 -4.10 -5.18
CA GLY A 105 -16.00 -5.24 -5.29
C GLY A 105 -15.34 -6.59 -4.99
N SER A 106 -14.20 -6.60 -4.27
CA SER A 106 -13.45 -7.82 -3.95
C SER A 106 -12.47 -7.62 -2.79
N ASP A 107 -12.28 -8.67 -1.98
CA ASP A 107 -11.32 -8.69 -0.88
C ASP A 107 -9.88 -9.08 -1.29
N VAL A 108 -9.62 -9.29 -2.59
CA VAL A 108 -8.35 -9.86 -3.09
C VAL A 108 -7.10 -9.05 -2.68
N TYR A 109 -7.25 -7.79 -2.33
CA TYR A 109 -6.13 -6.91 -1.97
C TYR A 109 -6.01 -6.60 -0.47
N THR A 110 -6.96 -7.04 0.33
CA THR A 110 -7.07 -6.73 1.77
C THR A 110 -5.86 -7.21 2.57
N SER A 111 -5.27 -8.35 2.19
CA SER A 111 -4.07 -8.91 2.81
C SER A 111 -2.80 -8.07 2.66
N ARG A 112 -2.85 -7.01 1.83
CA ARG A 112 -1.73 -6.09 1.59
C ARG A 112 -1.90 -4.74 2.28
N ILE A 113 -2.91 -4.60 3.14
CA ILE A 113 -3.21 -3.35 3.83
C ILE A 113 -2.64 -3.39 5.25
N GLY A 114 -1.98 -2.31 5.64
CA GLY A 114 -1.60 -2.07 7.03
C GLY A 114 -0.33 -2.78 7.51
N ILE A 115 -0.09 -2.67 8.82
CA ILE A 115 1.12 -3.19 9.47
C ILE A 115 1.17 -4.71 9.49
N LEU A 116 0.02 -5.38 9.47
CA LEU A 116 -0.03 -6.85 9.46
C LEU A 116 0.51 -7.43 8.15
N ALA A 117 0.41 -6.69 7.04
CA ALA A 117 0.98 -7.10 5.76
C ALA A 117 2.52 -7.03 5.73
N LEU A 118 3.15 -6.36 6.71
CA LEU A 118 4.61 -6.26 6.85
C LEU A 118 5.22 -7.38 7.71
N ARG A 119 4.40 -8.27 8.30
CA ARG A 119 4.84 -9.36 9.18
C ARG A 119 5.32 -10.60 8.43
#